data_AF-A0A9D8K4X9-F1
#
_entry.id   AF-A0A9D8K4X9-F1
#
_cell.length_a   1.000
_cell.length_b   1.000
_cell.length_c   1.000
_cell.angle_alpha   90.00
_cell.angle_beta   90.00
_cell.angle_gamma   90.00
#
_symmetry.space_group_name_H-M   'P 1'
#
loop_
_entity.id
_entity.type
_entity.pdbx_description
1 polymer ?
#
loop_
_entity_poly.entity_id
_entity_poly.type
_entity_poly.pdbx_seq_one_letter_code
_entity_poly.pdbx_strand_id
1 'polypeptide(L)'
;MLRFRNIDVYESIRAHPAGGFTQQASDSPVEVDRVLFDSRPHYLVSLKSTGVVFINPNEIYSFVRVRGDSMNRAKPTPIVGGDYVLLRIADRPEDGQIVAAVFKEDFPEASQSGLKRKARDGLYSESTTPYDIVPLENVERYVGEVIAIAKPLRE
;
A
#
# COMPACT_ATOMS: atom_id res chain seq x y z
N MET A 1 13.91 -11.89 -9.46
CA MET A 1 13.16 -10.77 -10.07
C MET A 1 11.69 -11.19 -10.15
N LEU A 2 10.89 -10.75 -9.17
CA LEU A 2 9.47 -11.14 -9.04
C LEU A 2 8.64 -10.32 -10.04
N ARG A 3 8.09 -10.97 -11.07
CA ARG A 3 7.11 -10.34 -11.96
C ARG A 3 5.72 -10.56 -11.38
N PHE A 4 5.16 -9.52 -10.77
CA PHE A 4 3.75 -9.49 -10.40
C PHE A 4 2.94 -9.19 -11.66
N ARG A 5 2.05 -10.10 -12.06
CA ARG A 5 1.10 -9.82 -13.15
C ARG A 5 0.00 -8.92 -12.58
N ASN A 6 -0.24 -7.77 -13.21
CA ASN A 6 -1.33 -6.80 -12.95
C ASN A 6 -1.12 -5.72 -11.88
N ILE A 7 0.07 -5.59 -11.28
CA ILE A 7 0.39 -4.48 -10.37
C ILE A 7 1.64 -3.77 -10.90
N ASP A 8 1.52 -2.48 -11.21
CA ASP A 8 2.67 -1.64 -11.52
C ASP A 8 3.42 -1.39 -10.20
N VAL A 9 4.58 -2.04 -10.06
CA VAL A 9 5.45 -1.96 -8.88
C VAL A 9 6.56 -0.96 -9.18
N TYR A 10 6.68 0.08 -8.36
CA TYR A 10 7.80 1.01 -8.42
C TYR A 10 8.81 0.62 -7.33
N GLU A 11 10.03 0.25 -7.74
CA GLU A 11 10.97 -0.56 -6.95
C GLU A 11 11.78 0.17 -5.87
N SER A 12 11.75 1.50 -5.74
CA SER A 12 12.46 2.13 -4.60
C SER A 12 12.00 3.53 -4.21
N ILE A 13 12.03 3.77 -2.90
CA ILE A 13 12.12 5.09 -2.29
C ILE A 13 13.55 5.23 -1.78
N ARG A 14 14.27 6.26 -2.22
CA ARG A 14 15.44 6.77 -1.50
C ARG A 14 15.05 8.10 -0.90
N ALA A 15 14.80 8.11 0.40
CA ALA A 15 14.42 9.31 1.11
C ALA A 15 15.66 10.19 1.35
N HIS A 16 15.61 11.45 0.92
CA HIS A 16 16.55 12.50 1.36
C HIS A 16 15.80 13.83 1.49
N PRO A 17 16.00 14.60 2.59
CA PRO A 17 15.33 15.89 2.84
C PRO A 17 15.70 17.04 1.86
N ALA A 18 16.42 16.76 0.77
CA ALA A 18 16.90 17.77 -0.18
C ALA A 18 16.95 17.28 -1.65
N GLY A 19 16.38 16.11 -1.98
CA GLY A 19 16.42 15.60 -3.36
C GLY A 19 17.82 15.24 -3.89
N GLY A 20 18.74 14.81 -3.01
CA GLY A 20 20.09 14.36 -3.37
C GLY A 20 20.39 12.96 -2.85
N PHE A 21 21.23 12.21 -3.56
CA PHE A 21 21.76 10.92 -3.10
C PHE A 21 22.72 11.15 -1.93
N THR A 22 22.45 10.59 -0.75
CA THR A 22 23.50 10.33 0.24
C THR A 22 23.78 8.84 0.31
N GLN A 23 25.07 8.53 0.42
CA GLN A 23 25.62 7.18 0.46
C GLN A 23 25.77 6.68 1.91
N GLN A 24 25.05 7.28 2.86
CA GLN A 24 25.16 6.95 4.28
C GLN A 24 23.87 6.29 4.76
N ALA A 25 23.95 4.99 5.00
CA ALA A 25 22.98 4.27 5.81
C ALA A 25 22.99 4.91 7.22
N SER A 26 22.00 5.75 7.50
CA SER A 26 21.73 6.21 8.84
C SER A 26 20.74 5.21 9.45
N ASP A 27 21.03 4.66 10.62
CA ASP A 27 20.08 3.82 11.37
C ASP A 27 18.85 4.59 11.89
N SER A 28 18.75 5.89 11.60
CA SER A 28 17.63 6.73 12.02
C SER A 28 16.47 6.66 11.03
N PRO A 29 15.21 6.63 11.51
CA PRO A 29 14.04 6.68 10.64
C PRO A 29 13.99 8.01 9.88
N VAL A 30 13.52 7.94 8.62
CA VAL A 30 13.37 9.12 7.78
C VAL A 30 11.90 9.53 7.68
N GLU A 31 11.64 10.81 7.83
CA GLU A 31 10.33 11.43 7.62
C GLU A 31 10.14 11.74 6.13
N VAL A 32 9.01 11.31 5.56
CA VAL A 32 8.66 11.58 4.17
C VAL A 32 7.27 12.19 4.10
N ASP A 33 7.17 13.37 3.47
CA ASP A 33 5.93 14.10 3.27
C ASP A 33 5.45 14.07 1.81
N ARG A 34 6.39 13.97 0.85
CA ARG A 34 6.12 14.03 -0.59
C ARG A 34 6.92 13.04 -1.40
N VAL A 35 6.34 12.60 -2.52
CA VAL A 35 6.97 11.73 -3.51
C VAL A 35 6.61 12.19 -4.92
N LEU A 36 7.46 11.85 -5.89
CA LEU A 36 7.23 12.15 -7.31
C LEU A 36 6.94 10.85 -8.05
N PHE A 37 5.82 10.80 -8.78
CA PHE A 37 5.55 9.76 -9.78
C PHE A 37 5.44 10.42 -11.14
N ASP A 38 6.26 10.02 -12.11
CA ASP A 38 6.32 10.61 -13.46
C ASP A 38 6.43 12.15 -13.43
N SER A 39 7.31 12.68 -12.58
CA SER A 39 7.51 14.12 -12.32
C SER A 39 6.29 14.85 -11.74
N ARG A 40 5.23 14.14 -11.34
CA ARG A 40 4.05 14.72 -10.69
C ARG A 40 4.14 14.55 -9.18
N PRO A 41 4.02 15.64 -8.41
CA PRO A 41 4.17 15.57 -6.97
C PRO A 41 2.90 15.05 -6.28
N HIS A 42 3.12 14.20 -5.29
CA HIS A 42 2.09 13.62 -4.45
C HIS A 42 2.47 13.85 -2.99
N TYR A 43 1.48 14.14 -2.14
CA TYR A 43 1.66 14.17 -0.69
C TYR A 43 1.34 12.80 -0.10
N LEU A 44 2.07 12.39 0.93
CA LEU A 44 1.82 11.14 1.64
C LEU A 44 0.86 11.37 2.80
N VAL A 45 -0.16 10.51 2.87
CA VAL A 45 -1.12 10.46 3.97
C VAL A 45 -0.85 9.19 4.76
N SER A 46 -0.36 9.35 5.98
CA SER A 46 -0.15 8.24 6.92
C SER A 46 -1.47 7.57 7.28
N LEU A 47 -1.48 6.23 7.33
CA LEU A 47 -2.61 5.44 7.85
C LEU A 47 -2.47 5.10 9.34
N LYS A 48 -1.28 5.32 9.94
CA LYS A 48 -0.99 5.00 11.34
C LYS A 48 -0.88 6.22 12.26
N SER A 49 -0.75 7.45 11.73
CA SER A 49 -0.45 8.66 12.51
C SER A 49 -1.07 9.95 11.94
N THR A 50 -0.96 11.05 12.69
CA THR A 50 -1.56 12.38 12.42
C THR A 50 -0.84 13.23 11.35
N GLY A 51 0.11 12.69 10.59
CA GLY A 51 0.60 13.42 9.40
C GLY A 51 1.94 13.01 8.80
N VAL A 52 2.83 12.36 9.56
CA VAL A 52 4.19 12.04 9.09
C VAL A 52 4.34 10.53 8.87
N VAL A 53 4.90 10.17 7.71
CA VAL A 53 5.26 8.79 7.37
C VAL A 53 6.70 8.55 7.78
N PHE A 54 6.90 7.64 8.73
CA PHE A 54 8.22 7.20 9.18
C PHE A 54 8.64 5.95 8.41
N ILE A 55 9.81 6.01 7.80
CA ILE A 55 10.42 4.89 7.07
C ILE A 55 11.59 4.36 7.89
N ASN A 56 11.49 3.11 8.33
CA ASN A 56 12.57 2.42 9.02
C ASN A 56 13.55 1.87 7.97
N PRO A 57 14.84 2.28 7.98
CA PRO A 57 15.80 1.84 6.97
C PRO A 57 16.06 0.32 6.95
N ASN A 58 15.68 -0.40 8.01
CA ASN A 58 15.82 -1.85 8.12
C ASN A 58 14.60 -2.63 7.58
N GLU A 59 13.57 -1.94 7.08
CA GLU A 59 12.38 -2.54 6.49
C GLU A 59 12.35 -2.32 4.97
N ILE A 60 11.64 -3.19 4.25
CA ILE A 60 11.47 -3.09 2.80
C ILE A 60 10.13 -2.43 2.51
N TYR A 61 10.14 -1.45 1.59
CA TYR A 61 8.93 -0.75 1.17
C TYR A 61 8.79 -0.74 -0.36
N SER A 62 7.56 -0.66 -0.83
CA SER A 62 7.26 -0.55 -2.25
C SER A 62 6.01 0.28 -2.51
N PHE A 63 6.01 1.04 -3.60
CA PHE A 63 4.81 1.71 -4.07
C PHE A 63 4.05 0.84 -5.07
N VAL A 64 2.74 0.78 -4.87
CA VAL A 64 1.81 0.09 -5.74
C VAL A 64 0.74 1.06 -6.21
N ARG A 65 0.48 1.06 -7.52
CA ARG A 65 -0.65 1.80 -8.08
C ARG A 65 -1.97 1.06 -7.84
N VAL A 66 -2.95 1.77 -7.31
CA VAL A 66 -4.28 1.22 -7.04
C VAL A 66 -5.11 1.19 -8.32
N ARG A 67 -5.72 0.03 -8.57
CA ARG A 67 -6.73 -0.17 -9.62
C ARG A 67 -8.03 -0.63 -8.97
N GLY A 68 -9.17 -0.16 -9.49
CA GLY A 68 -10.50 -0.45 -8.93
C GLY A 68 -10.87 0.39 -7.72
N ASP A 69 -11.94 -0.01 -7.03
CA ASP A 69 -12.64 0.75 -6.00
C ASP A 69 -12.92 -0.04 -4.71
N SER A 70 -12.27 -1.19 -4.50
CA SER A 70 -12.49 -2.07 -3.32
C SER A 70 -12.24 -1.39 -1.97
N MET A 71 -11.48 -0.29 -1.95
CA MET A 71 -11.12 0.45 -0.74
C MET A 71 -11.51 1.95 -0.82
N ASN A 72 -12.45 2.31 -1.70
CA ASN A 72 -12.84 3.71 -1.94
C ASN A 72 -13.59 4.38 -0.77
N ARG A 73 -13.93 3.63 0.29
CA ARG A 73 -14.48 4.12 1.56
C ARG A 73 -13.59 3.81 2.76
N ALA A 74 -12.36 3.37 2.52
CA ALA A 74 -11.43 3.01 3.57
C ALA A 74 -11.20 4.16 4.55
N LYS A 75 -11.07 3.83 5.84
CA LYS A 75 -10.69 4.77 6.90
C LYS A 75 -9.21 4.62 7.31
N PRO A 76 -8.55 5.71 7.74
CA PRO A 76 -9.07 7.08 7.88
C PRO A 76 -9.21 7.86 6.56
N THR A 77 -8.50 7.43 5.51
CA THR A 77 -8.51 8.12 4.20
C THR A 77 -8.91 7.14 3.11
N PRO A 78 -9.91 7.49 2.27
CA PRO A 78 -10.30 6.69 1.11
C PRO A 78 -9.13 6.35 0.18
N ILE A 79 -9.08 5.10 -0.30
CA ILE A 79 -8.11 4.64 -1.30
C ILE A 79 -8.89 4.42 -2.60
N VAL A 80 -8.66 5.29 -3.59
CA VAL A 80 -9.40 5.30 -4.85
C VAL A 80 -8.50 4.87 -6.01
N GLY A 81 -9.12 4.38 -7.09
CA GLY A 81 -8.40 4.03 -8.30
C GLY A 81 -7.54 5.19 -8.82
N GLY A 82 -6.27 4.90 -9.13
CA GLY A 82 -5.29 5.89 -9.55
C GLY A 82 -4.36 6.40 -8.45
N ASP A 83 -4.69 6.20 -7.16
CA ASP A 83 -3.77 6.46 -6.06
C ASP A 83 -2.54 5.56 -6.14
N TYR A 84 -1.48 5.95 -5.42
CA TYR A 84 -0.39 5.04 -5.05
C TYR A 84 -0.45 4.75 -3.56
N VAL A 85 -0.16 3.52 -3.16
CA VAL A 85 -0.05 3.13 -1.75
C VAL A 85 1.36 2.70 -1.44
N LEU A 86 1.85 3.12 -0.28
CA LEU A 86 3.12 2.67 0.26
C LEU A 86 2.90 1.41 1.08
N LEU A 87 3.49 0.32 0.63
CA LEU A 87 3.51 -0.95 1.33
C LEU A 87 4.75 -1.07 2.19
N ARG A 88 4.59 -1.49 3.44
CA ARG A 88 5.66 -2.14 4.20
C ARG A 88 5.56 -3.65 3.93
N ILE A 89 6.60 -4.23 3.35
CA ILE A 89 6.61 -5.65 2.98
C ILE A 89 6.66 -6.48 4.26
N ALA A 90 5.62 -7.29 4.47
CA ALA A 90 5.44 -8.13 5.64
C ALA A 90 4.58 -9.35 5.26
N ASP A 91 4.94 -10.51 5.78
CA ASP A 91 4.27 -11.79 5.50
C ASP A 91 3.09 -12.07 6.46
N ARG A 92 3.04 -11.38 7.59
CA ARG A 92 2.05 -11.58 8.66
C ARG A 92 1.43 -10.28 9.15
N PRO A 93 0.53 -9.67 8.36
CA PRO A 93 -0.18 -8.46 8.80
C PRO A 93 -1.15 -8.75 9.94
N GLU A 94 -1.38 -7.73 10.76
CA GLU A 94 -2.25 -7.78 11.93
C GLU A 94 -3.71 -7.45 11.57
N ASP A 95 -4.64 -7.84 12.44
CA ASP A 95 -6.05 -7.48 12.31
C ASP A 95 -6.23 -5.96 12.32
N GLY A 96 -7.16 -5.48 11.50
CA GLY A 96 -7.45 -4.06 11.32
C GLY A 96 -6.54 -3.35 10.32
N GLN A 97 -5.44 -3.97 9.87
CA GLN A 97 -4.56 -3.37 8.87
C GLN A 97 -5.17 -3.47 7.46
N ILE A 98 -4.91 -2.45 6.62
CA ILE A 98 -5.14 -2.57 5.18
C ILE A 98 -3.93 -3.29 4.59
N VAL A 99 -4.17 -4.33 3.80
CA VAL A 99 -3.13 -5.21 3.26
C VAL A 99 -3.26 -5.33 1.75
N ALA A 100 -2.13 -5.52 1.08
CA ALA A 100 -2.08 -6.02 -0.27
C ALA A 100 -1.90 -7.55 -0.21
N ALA A 101 -2.78 -8.28 -0.88
CA ALA A 101 -2.77 -9.73 -0.88
C ALA A 101 -2.95 -10.29 -2.30
N VAL A 102 -2.41 -11.48 -2.53
CA VAL A 102 -2.64 -12.32 -3.71
C VAL A 102 -3.58 -13.44 -3.29
N PHE A 103 -4.60 -13.69 -4.10
CA PHE A 103 -5.62 -14.70 -3.87
C PHE A 103 -5.36 -15.91 -4.75
N LYS A 104 -5.80 -17.08 -4.30
CA LYS A 104 -5.69 -18.31 -5.10
C LYS A 104 -6.45 -18.18 -6.42
N GLU A 105 -5.92 -18.80 -7.47
CA GLU A 105 -6.47 -18.69 -8.83
C GLU A 105 -7.91 -19.21 -8.98
N ASP A 106 -8.33 -20.13 -8.11
CA ASP A 106 -9.65 -20.74 -8.08
C ASP A 106 -10.67 -19.91 -7.28
N PHE A 107 -10.24 -18.84 -6.60
CA PHE A 107 -11.15 -17.95 -5.91
C PHE A 107 -11.87 -17.00 -6.91
N PRO A 108 -13.21 -16.95 -6.92
CA PRO A 108 -14.00 -16.29 -7.98
C PRO A 108 -13.97 -14.75 -7.95
N GLU A 109 -13.00 -14.15 -7.25
CA GLU A 109 -12.84 -12.70 -7.29
C GLU A 109 -12.28 -12.27 -8.65
N ALA A 110 -12.84 -11.17 -9.19
CA ALA A 110 -12.49 -10.65 -10.51
C ALA A 110 -11.01 -10.25 -10.65
N SER A 111 -10.26 -10.19 -9.55
CA SER A 111 -8.83 -9.88 -9.54
C SER A 111 -8.09 -10.87 -8.64
N GLN A 112 -6.99 -11.45 -9.14
CA GLN A 112 -6.11 -12.37 -8.39
C GLN A 112 -5.31 -11.67 -7.27
N SER A 113 -5.50 -10.37 -7.08
CA SER A 113 -4.87 -9.59 -6.01
C SER A 113 -5.67 -8.34 -5.73
N GLY A 114 -5.53 -7.80 -4.53
CA GLY A 114 -6.25 -6.59 -4.15
C GLY A 114 -5.81 -6.00 -2.82
N LEU A 115 -6.30 -4.79 -2.57
CA LEU A 115 -6.25 -4.15 -1.26
C LEU A 115 -7.52 -4.48 -0.49
N LYS A 116 -7.36 -4.92 0.76
CA LYS A 116 -8.46 -5.27 1.67
C LYS A 116 -8.09 -4.91 3.11
N ARG A 117 -9.07 -4.74 3.99
CA ARG A 117 -8.83 -4.71 5.45
C ARG A 117 -8.83 -6.13 6.00
N LYS A 118 -7.77 -6.50 6.69
CA LYS A 118 -7.68 -7.78 7.38
C LYS A 118 -8.54 -7.76 8.65
N ALA A 119 -9.32 -8.81 8.84
CA ALA A 119 -9.96 -9.14 10.12
C ALA A 119 -9.58 -10.58 10.51
N ARG A 120 -10.20 -11.07 11.60
CA ARG A 120 -9.95 -12.42 12.12
C ARG A 120 -10.49 -13.52 11.20
N ASP A 121 -11.56 -13.23 10.48
CA ASP A 121 -12.37 -14.18 9.72
C ASP A 121 -12.25 -13.99 8.20
N GLY A 122 -11.54 -12.95 7.74
CA GLY A 122 -11.36 -12.73 6.31
C GLY A 122 -10.74 -11.38 5.98
N LEU A 123 -10.69 -11.09 4.69
CA LEU A 123 -10.30 -9.81 4.13
C LEU A 123 -11.52 -9.10 3.55
N TYR A 124 -11.72 -7.86 3.99
CA TYR A 124 -12.93 -7.08 3.73
C TYR A 124 -12.62 -5.91 2.80
N SER A 125 -13.53 -5.66 1.87
CA SER A 125 -13.53 -4.44 1.08
C SER A 125 -14.26 -3.34 1.84
N GLU A 126 -13.78 -2.11 1.75
CA GLU A 126 -14.48 -0.91 2.22
C GLU A 126 -14.85 -0.08 1.00
N SER A 127 -15.97 -0.43 0.37
CA SER A 127 -16.39 0.18 -0.89
C SER A 127 -17.84 0.64 -0.90
N THR A 128 -18.17 1.53 -1.84
CA THR A 128 -19.56 1.81 -2.26
C THR A 128 -20.18 0.62 -2.96
N THR A 129 -19.38 -0.15 -3.68
CA THR A 129 -19.79 -1.34 -4.43
C THR A 129 -19.71 -2.56 -3.49
N PRO A 130 -20.68 -3.49 -3.50
CA PRO A 130 -20.58 -4.71 -2.71
C PRO A 130 -19.48 -5.62 -3.25
N TYR A 131 -18.68 -6.16 -2.35
CA TYR A 131 -17.68 -7.19 -2.63
C TYR A 131 -17.85 -8.32 -1.62
N ASP A 132 -17.59 -9.54 -2.08
CA ASP A 132 -17.53 -10.69 -1.19
C ASP A 132 -16.34 -10.58 -0.23
N ILE A 133 -16.50 -11.19 0.94
CA ILE A 133 -15.42 -11.37 1.90
C ILE A 133 -14.46 -12.40 1.31
N VAL A 134 -13.16 -12.14 1.35
CA VAL A 134 -12.14 -13.12 0.97
C VAL A 134 -11.80 -13.94 2.23
N PRO A 135 -12.15 -15.23 2.29
CA PRO A 135 -11.76 -16.09 3.41
C PRO A 135 -10.24 -16.19 3.49
N LEU A 136 -9.69 -16.32 4.71
CA LEU A 136 -8.24 -16.33 4.92
C LEU A 136 -7.57 -17.53 4.23
N GLU A 137 -8.27 -18.67 4.11
CA GLU A 137 -7.81 -19.86 3.39
C GLU A 137 -7.67 -19.65 1.88
N ASN A 138 -8.27 -18.60 1.32
CA ASN A 138 -8.17 -18.24 -0.09
C ASN A 138 -7.08 -17.19 -0.37
N VAL A 139 -6.38 -16.73 0.67
CA VAL A 139 -5.20 -15.89 0.54
C VAL A 139 -4.00 -16.78 0.21
N GLU A 140 -3.41 -16.61 -0.97
CA GLU A 140 -2.19 -17.30 -1.37
C GLU A 140 -0.97 -16.70 -0.65
N ARG A 141 -0.87 -15.37 -0.61
CA ARG A 141 0.11 -14.66 0.21
C ARG A 141 -0.30 -13.24 0.54
N TYR A 142 0.24 -12.73 1.63
CA TYR A 142 0.33 -11.29 1.90
C TYR A 142 1.56 -10.71 1.22
N VAL A 143 1.40 -9.56 0.56
CA VAL A 143 2.50 -8.79 -0.02
C VAL A 143 3.05 -7.80 0.99
N GLY A 144 2.15 -7.15 1.74
CA GLY A 144 2.52 -6.19 2.77
C GLY A 144 1.33 -5.44 3.32
N GLU A 145 1.56 -4.65 4.36
CA GLU A 145 0.59 -3.72 4.92
C GLU A 145 0.70 -2.34 4.25
N VAL A 146 -0.43 -1.67 4.06
CA VAL A 146 -0.46 -0.29 3.60
C VAL A 146 -0.19 0.62 4.78
N ILE A 147 0.87 1.42 4.69
CA ILE A 147 1.25 2.37 5.76
C ILE A 147 0.95 3.82 5.39
N ALA A 148 0.89 4.14 4.10
CA ALA A 148 0.57 5.46 3.61
C ALA A 148 -0.08 5.43 2.22
N ILE A 149 -0.77 6.52 1.87
CA ILE A 149 -1.34 6.74 0.54
C ILE A 149 -0.68 7.98 -0.06
N ALA A 150 -0.15 7.89 -1.28
CA ALA A 150 0.29 9.04 -2.04
C ALA A 150 -0.88 9.60 -2.85
N LYS A 151 -1.25 10.84 -2.55
CA LYS A 151 -2.34 11.57 -3.20
C LYS A 151 -1.77 12.69 -4.06
N PRO A 152 -2.31 12.96 -5.26
CA PRO A 152 -1.86 14.07 -6.08
C PRO A 152 -2.07 15.39 -5.32
N LEU A 153 -1.12 16.32 -5.44
CA LEU A 153 -1.33 17.68 -4.92
C LEU A 153 -2.58 18.28 -5.56
N ARG A 154 -3.48 18.81 -4.72
CA ARG A 154 -4.61 19.60 -5.20
C ARG A 154 -4.04 20.92 -5.74
N GLU A 155 -4.33 21.20 -7.01
CA GLU A 155 -4.13 22.52 -7.60
C GLU A 155 -5.02 23.58 -6.92
#